data_AF-A0A3K0WFS4-F1
#
_entry.id   AF-A0A3K0WFS4-F1
#
_cell.length_a   1.000
_cell.length_b   1.000
_cell.length_c   1.000
_cell.angle_alpha   90.00
_cell.angle_beta   90.00
_cell.angle_gamma   90.00
#
_symmetry.space_group_name_H-M   'P 1'
#
loop_
_entity.id
_entity.type
_entity.pdbx_description
1 polymer ?
#
loop_
_entity_poly.entity_id
_entity_poly.type
_entity_poly.pdbx_seq_one_letter_code
_entity_poly.pdbx_strand_id
1 'polypeptide(L)'
;MMSLKCRLRTGVLLLSVASLPLASVSLNTASIIASTAAPDYISWRVSGICYWLYCSASGCTVRISVKVTHFIPEVVISTYTAPGGNPWKEMSLVSRTAGGPENAITDGLSGLSAGGGNPADMKIQGKRRSAIRFKYADALGHPATQLIGGMVPGFSCDSPVTPAMAYFLSTLDSIVWRTGLPESLYPEAQVPGKREIGS
;
A
#
# COMPACT_ATOMS: atom_id res chain seq x y z
N MET A 1 -49.36 1.23 -3.43
CA MET A 1 -49.15 0.92 -1.99
C MET A 1 -48.63 -0.50 -1.86
N MET A 2 -47.33 -0.66 -1.59
CA MET A 2 -46.67 -1.98 -1.54
C MET A 2 -46.97 -2.68 -0.20
N SER A 3 -47.45 -3.93 -0.26
CA SER A 3 -47.91 -4.72 0.89
C SER A 3 -46.83 -4.86 1.97
N LEU A 4 -47.26 -4.82 3.24
CA LEU A 4 -46.41 -4.91 4.44
C LEU A 4 -45.49 -6.15 4.42
N LYS A 5 -45.95 -7.25 3.81
CA LYS A 5 -45.18 -8.50 3.63
C LYS A 5 -44.01 -8.36 2.65
N CYS A 6 -44.11 -7.44 1.68
CA CYS A 6 -43.07 -7.17 0.69
C CYS A 6 -41.94 -6.32 1.29
N ARG A 7 -42.28 -5.36 2.17
CA ARG A 7 -41.29 -4.54 2.90
C ARG A 7 -40.45 -5.36 3.88
N LEU A 8 -41.05 -6.34 4.55
CA LEU A 8 -40.34 -7.21 5.49
C LEU A 8 -39.31 -8.10 4.77
N ARG A 9 -39.65 -8.60 3.58
CA ARG A 9 -38.73 -9.42 2.75
C ARG A 9 -37.58 -8.61 2.16
N THR A 10 -37.81 -7.34 1.77
CA THR A 10 -36.73 -6.45 1.31
C THR A 10 -35.81 -6.02 2.45
N GLY A 11 -36.35 -5.81 3.65
CA GLY A 11 -35.54 -5.50 4.84
C GLY A 11 -34.62 -6.65 5.26
N VAL A 12 -35.10 -7.90 5.22
CA VAL A 12 -34.30 -9.08 5.55
C VAL A 12 -33.19 -9.34 4.53
N LEU A 13 -33.46 -9.12 3.23
CA LEU A 13 -32.45 -9.29 2.17
C LEU A 13 -31.34 -8.23 2.26
N LEU A 14 -31.68 -6.98 2.63
CA LEU A 14 -30.71 -5.90 2.83
C LEU A 14 -29.89 -6.10 4.12
N LEU A 15 -30.47 -6.66 5.18
CA LEU A 15 -29.72 -7.01 6.40
C LEU A 15 -28.75 -8.19 6.19
N SER A 16 -29.02 -9.12 5.28
CA SER A 16 -28.10 -10.23 5.00
C SER A 16 -26.82 -9.82 4.25
N VAL A 17 -26.83 -8.68 3.56
CA VAL A 17 -25.64 -8.14 2.88
C VAL A 17 -24.73 -7.34 3.84
N ALA A 18 -25.28 -6.88 4.97
CA ALA A 18 -24.53 -6.15 6.00
C ALA A 18 -23.71 -7.06 6.94
N SER A 19 -23.90 -8.37 6.87
CA SER A 19 -23.15 -9.38 7.64
C SER A 19 -22.15 -10.13 6.77
N LEU A 20 -21.40 -9.41 5.93
CA LEU A 20 -20.10 -9.94 5.51
C LEU A 20 -19.20 -9.87 6.75
N PRO A 21 -18.68 -11.00 7.26
CA PRO A 21 -17.63 -10.91 8.24
C PRO A 21 -16.51 -10.09 7.60
N LEU A 22 -16.02 -9.04 8.27
CA LEU A 22 -14.64 -8.61 8.10
C LEU A 22 -13.79 -9.77 8.61
N ALA A 23 -13.72 -10.83 7.82
CA ALA A 23 -12.74 -11.85 8.02
C ALA A 23 -11.42 -11.11 7.80
N SER A 24 -10.64 -10.98 8.87
CA SER A 24 -9.20 -10.73 8.78
C SER A 24 -8.57 -11.95 8.10
N VAL A 25 -8.91 -12.15 6.83
CA VAL A 25 -8.34 -13.18 5.97
C VAL A 25 -6.92 -12.71 5.74
N SER A 26 -5.97 -13.43 6.31
CA SER A 26 -4.59 -13.34 5.85
C SER A 26 -4.61 -13.51 4.33
N LEU A 27 -4.26 -12.45 3.61
CA LEU A 27 -4.24 -12.40 2.16
C LEU A 27 -3.17 -13.37 1.69
N ASN A 28 -3.51 -14.18 0.69
CA ASN A 28 -2.54 -15.01 0.00
C ASN A 28 -2.25 -14.43 -1.39
N THR A 29 -1.17 -14.88 -2.02
CA THR A 29 -0.76 -14.41 -3.34
C THR A 29 -1.90 -14.57 -4.37
N ALA A 30 -2.65 -15.67 -4.31
CA ALA A 30 -3.77 -15.92 -5.21
C ALA A 30 -4.90 -14.88 -5.08
N SER A 31 -5.26 -14.49 -3.85
CA SER A 31 -6.28 -13.47 -3.58
C SER A 31 -5.85 -12.08 -4.06
N ILE A 32 -4.56 -11.75 -3.92
CA ILE A 32 -3.97 -10.50 -4.41
C ILE A 32 -4.03 -10.45 -5.94
N ILE A 33 -3.60 -11.53 -6.62
CA ILE A 33 -3.70 -11.64 -8.08
C ILE A 33 -5.17 -11.54 -8.52
N ALA A 34 -6.07 -12.26 -7.88
CA ALA A 34 -7.48 -12.26 -8.23
C ALA A 34 -8.12 -10.86 -8.07
N SER A 35 -7.72 -10.11 -7.04
CA SER A 35 -8.23 -8.76 -6.78
C SER A 35 -7.90 -7.73 -7.86
N THR A 36 -6.86 -8.00 -8.67
CA THR A 36 -6.35 -7.10 -9.70
C THR A 36 -6.58 -7.61 -11.13
N ALA A 37 -7.12 -8.83 -11.26
CA ALA A 37 -7.43 -9.46 -12.55
C ALA A 37 -8.69 -8.88 -13.22
N ALA A 38 -9.47 -8.06 -12.54
CA ALA A 38 -10.68 -7.46 -13.09
C ALA A 38 -10.34 -6.33 -14.09
N PRO A 39 -10.95 -6.29 -15.29
CA PRO A 39 -10.74 -5.23 -16.29
C PRO A 39 -11.05 -3.81 -15.76
N ASP A 40 -11.98 -3.71 -14.81
CA ASP A 40 -12.35 -2.45 -14.17
C ASP A 40 -11.19 -1.87 -13.34
N TYR A 41 -10.33 -2.72 -12.78
CA TYR A 41 -9.21 -2.31 -11.93
C TYR A 41 -8.14 -1.54 -12.72
N ILE A 42 -7.85 -2.00 -13.95
CA ILE A 42 -6.85 -1.36 -14.82
C ILE A 42 -7.39 -0.08 -15.49
N SER A 43 -8.68 0.24 -15.34
CA SER A 43 -9.34 1.41 -15.94
C SER A 43 -8.94 1.65 -17.40
N TRP A 44 -8.88 0.57 -18.19
CA TRP A 44 -8.42 0.65 -19.57
C TRP A 44 -9.44 1.43 -20.39
N ARG A 45 -9.01 2.52 -21.03
CA ARG A 45 -9.87 3.31 -21.91
C ARG A 45 -9.10 3.97 -23.04
N VAL A 46 -9.81 4.16 -24.15
CA VAL A 46 -9.35 5.02 -25.23
C VAL A 46 -9.49 6.47 -24.79
N SER A 47 -8.36 7.16 -24.68
CA SER A 47 -8.30 8.58 -24.32
C SER A 47 -8.26 9.50 -25.54
N GLY A 48 -8.00 8.97 -26.73
CA GLY A 48 -8.02 9.77 -27.96
C GLY A 48 -7.49 9.04 -29.17
N ILE A 49 -7.30 9.80 -30.26
CA ILE A 49 -6.76 9.32 -31.54
C ILE A 49 -5.67 10.29 -31.98
N CYS A 50 -4.57 9.76 -32.50
CA CYS A 50 -3.46 10.52 -33.05
C CYS A 50 -3.39 10.30 -34.57
N TYR A 51 -3.23 11.39 -35.30
CA TYR A 51 -3.01 11.36 -36.75
C TYR A 51 -1.53 11.65 -37.02
N TRP A 52 -0.86 10.72 -37.70
CA TRP A 52 0.54 10.81 -38.07
C TRP A 52 0.63 10.93 -39.59
N LEU A 53 1.30 11.96 -40.08
CA LEU A 53 1.59 12.05 -41.51
C LEU A 53 2.90 11.29 -41.79
N TYR A 54 2.82 10.17 -42.51
CA TYR A 54 3.98 9.39 -42.89
C TYR A 54 4.27 9.58 -44.38
N CYS A 55 5.41 10.18 -44.72
CA CYS A 55 5.81 10.45 -46.09
C CYS A 55 6.98 9.56 -46.52
N SER A 56 6.91 9.01 -47.73
CA SER A 56 8.00 8.33 -48.43
C SER A 56 8.27 9.02 -49.78
N ALA A 57 9.27 8.55 -50.52
CA ALA A 57 9.59 9.10 -51.85
C ALA A 57 8.43 9.01 -52.87
N SER A 58 7.45 8.13 -52.64
CA SER A 58 6.28 7.94 -53.52
C SER A 58 5.03 8.69 -53.07
N GLY A 59 5.07 9.43 -51.96
CA GLY A 59 3.95 10.23 -51.47
C GLY A 59 3.76 10.17 -49.95
N CYS A 60 2.73 10.86 -49.47
CA CYS A 60 2.38 10.92 -48.05
C CYS A 60 1.08 10.17 -47.74
N THR A 61 1.02 9.49 -46.60
CA THR A 61 -0.17 8.79 -46.12
C THR A 61 -0.40 9.13 -44.65
N VAL A 62 -1.65 9.45 -44.30
CA VAL A 62 -2.03 9.67 -42.89
C VAL A 62 -2.25 8.32 -42.23
N ARG A 63 -1.48 8.04 -41.18
CA ARG A 63 -1.64 6.88 -40.30
C ARG A 63 -2.38 7.32 -39.04
N ILE A 64 -3.35 6.52 -38.62
CA ILE A 64 -4.17 6.81 -37.45
C ILE A 64 -3.77 5.82 -36.36
N SER A 65 -3.48 6.30 -35.15
CA SER A 65 -3.22 5.46 -33.99
C SER A 65 -4.15 5.83 -32.84
N VAL A 66 -4.49 4.86 -31.99
CA VAL A 66 -5.33 5.09 -30.81
C VAL A 66 -4.44 5.45 -29.61
N LYS A 67 -4.82 6.47 -28.85
CA LYS A 67 -4.20 6.80 -27.57
C LYS A 67 -5.00 6.13 -26.45
N VAL A 68 -4.33 5.31 -25.66
CA VAL A 68 -4.93 4.55 -24.56
C VAL A 68 -4.37 5.04 -23.23
N THR A 69 -5.20 5.04 -22.20
CA THR A 69 -4.80 5.25 -20.81
C THR A 69 -5.30 4.08 -19.98
N HIS A 70 -4.43 3.55 -19.13
CA HIS A 70 -4.72 2.44 -18.22
C HIS A 70 -3.80 2.56 -16.99
N PHE A 71 -4.09 1.80 -15.95
CA PHE A 71 -3.28 1.67 -14.75
C PHE A 71 -2.82 0.23 -14.57
N ILE A 72 -1.58 0.06 -14.10
CA ILE A 72 -1.03 -1.25 -13.73
C ILE A 72 -0.84 -1.25 -12.21
N PRO A 73 -1.37 -2.23 -11.46
CA PRO A 73 -0.99 -2.43 -10.07
C PRO A 73 0.44 -2.93 -10.02
N GLU A 74 1.35 -2.06 -9.59
CA GLU A 74 2.78 -2.38 -9.53
C GLU A 74 3.20 -2.93 -8.17
N VAL A 75 2.60 -2.45 -7.08
CA VAL A 75 3.08 -2.69 -5.72
C VAL A 75 1.92 -3.02 -4.79
N VAL A 76 2.10 -4.04 -3.96
CA VAL A 76 1.26 -4.36 -2.81
C VAL A 76 1.83 -3.66 -1.58
N ILE A 77 1.00 -2.83 -0.96
CA ILE A 77 1.35 -2.13 0.27
C ILE A 77 0.69 -2.86 1.44
N SER A 78 1.50 -3.36 2.35
CA SER A 78 1.05 -4.06 3.55
C SER A 78 1.36 -3.23 4.79
N THR A 79 0.37 -2.97 5.63
CA THR A 79 0.56 -2.31 6.92
C THR A 79 0.21 -3.24 8.06
N TYR A 80 1.04 -3.29 9.10
CA TYR A 80 0.84 -4.22 10.21
C TYR A 80 1.41 -3.69 11.53
N THR A 81 1.05 -4.38 12.61
CA THR A 81 1.41 -3.99 13.97
C THR A 81 2.73 -4.60 14.38
N ALA A 82 2.86 -5.91 14.49
CA ALA A 82 4.10 -6.54 14.96
C ALA A 82 4.97 -7.07 13.80
N PRO A 83 6.31 -7.15 13.94
CA PRO A 83 7.17 -7.82 12.97
C PRO A 83 6.66 -9.22 12.64
N GLY A 84 6.51 -9.53 11.35
CA GLY A 84 5.88 -10.77 10.89
C GLY A 84 4.35 -10.78 10.90
N GLY A 85 3.70 -9.68 11.27
CA GLY A 85 2.26 -9.49 11.21
C GLY A 85 1.74 -9.04 9.84
N ASN A 86 2.54 -9.17 8.77
CA ASN A 86 2.13 -8.80 7.42
C ASN A 86 0.86 -9.58 7.03
N PRO A 87 -0.23 -8.90 6.60
CA PRO A 87 -1.45 -9.58 6.18
C PRO A 87 -1.23 -10.52 4.98
N TRP A 88 -0.23 -10.22 4.13
CA TRP A 88 0.21 -11.10 3.06
C TRP A 88 1.02 -12.26 3.63
N LYS A 89 0.40 -13.44 3.70
CA LYS A 89 0.90 -14.62 4.41
C LYS A 89 2.29 -15.03 3.96
N GLU A 90 2.49 -15.13 2.65
CA GLU A 90 3.73 -15.58 2.04
C GLU A 90 4.87 -14.59 2.30
N MET A 91 4.56 -13.29 2.37
CA MET A 91 5.55 -12.24 2.59
C MET A 91 5.79 -11.89 4.05
N SER A 92 4.97 -12.42 4.97
CA SER A 92 5.14 -12.26 6.42
C SER A 92 6.51 -12.72 6.93
N LEU A 93 7.09 -13.76 6.32
CA LEU A 93 8.43 -14.22 6.65
C LEU A 93 9.48 -13.18 6.27
N VAL A 94 9.39 -12.59 5.08
CA VAL A 94 10.31 -11.54 4.59
C VAL A 94 10.25 -10.33 5.52
N SER A 95 9.04 -9.88 5.87
CA SER A 95 8.81 -8.80 6.83
C SER A 95 9.43 -9.09 8.20
N ARG A 96 9.36 -10.35 8.66
CA ARG A 96 9.89 -10.77 9.96
C ARG A 96 11.42 -10.81 9.97
N THR A 97 12.05 -11.32 8.92
CA THR A 97 13.49 -11.54 8.88
C THR A 97 14.28 -10.30 8.47
N ALA A 98 13.67 -9.37 7.75
CA ALA A 98 14.36 -8.19 7.24
C ALA A 98 14.94 -7.28 8.35
N GLY A 99 14.19 -6.99 9.41
CA GLY A 99 14.64 -5.99 10.40
C GLY A 99 15.71 -6.44 11.41
N GLY A 100 16.13 -7.71 11.37
CA GLY A 100 17.35 -8.19 12.04
C GLY A 100 17.62 -7.66 13.47
N PRO A 101 18.88 -7.32 13.81
CA PRO A 101 19.27 -6.77 15.11
C PRO A 101 18.68 -5.38 15.40
N GLU A 102 18.40 -4.58 14.37
CA GLU A 102 17.92 -3.20 14.54
C GLU A 102 16.55 -3.15 15.22
N ASN A 103 15.65 -4.07 14.88
CA ASN A 103 14.38 -4.19 15.59
C ASN A 103 14.58 -4.51 17.09
N ALA A 104 15.55 -5.37 17.43
CA ALA A 104 15.85 -5.71 18.83
C ALA A 104 16.51 -4.56 19.59
N ILE A 105 17.37 -3.78 18.92
CA ILE A 105 18.05 -2.63 19.48
C ILE A 105 17.09 -1.45 19.67
N THR A 106 16.16 -1.26 18.72
CA THR A 106 15.12 -0.23 18.80
C THR A 106 14.27 -0.38 20.05
N ASP A 107 13.95 -1.61 20.45
CA ASP A 107 13.20 -1.89 21.69
C ASP A 107 13.94 -1.44 22.93
N GLY A 108 15.26 -1.63 22.95
CA GLY A 108 16.12 -1.22 24.05
C GLY A 108 16.37 0.29 24.11
N LEU A 109 16.57 0.94 22.96
CA LEU A 109 16.92 2.37 22.89
C LEU A 109 15.72 3.30 22.95
N SER A 110 14.61 2.95 22.29
CA SER A 110 13.44 3.81 22.24
C SER A 110 12.47 3.53 23.39
N GLY A 111 12.60 2.39 24.08
CA GLY A 111 11.62 1.85 25.02
C GLY A 111 10.21 1.68 24.43
N LEU A 112 10.09 1.79 23.10
CA LEU A 112 8.92 1.44 22.32
C LEU A 112 9.10 -0.03 21.94
N SER A 113 8.22 -0.91 22.41
CA SER A 113 8.22 -2.32 21.99
C SER A 113 8.27 -2.47 20.47
N ALA A 114 8.97 -3.48 19.95
CA ALA A 114 9.08 -3.76 18.52
C ALA A 114 7.71 -4.08 17.94
N GLY A 115 6.71 -4.37 18.78
CA GLY A 115 5.32 -4.35 18.36
C GLY A 115 4.88 -2.92 18.00
N GLY A 116 4.37 -2.73 16.79
CA GLY A 116 3.58 -1.58 16.34
C GLY A 116 2.25 -1.50 17.09
N GLY A 117 2.40 -1.21 18.37
CA GLY A 117 1.39 -0.89 19.34
C GLY A 117 1.65 0.52 19.87
N ASN A 118 0.56 1.09 20.34
CA ASN A 118 0.47 2.30 21.13
C ASN A 118 1.72 2.66 21.96
N PRO A 119 2.39 3.82 21.75
CA PRO A 119 3.30 4.40 22.75
C PRO A 119 2.56 4.89 24.00
N ALA A 120 1.25 4.63 24.12
CA ALA A 120 0.54 4.81 25.38
C ALA A 120 1.06 3.88 26.49
N ASP A 121 1.85 2.86 26.16
CA ASP A 121 2.45 1.97 27.15
C ASP A 121 3.80 2.50 27.69
N MET A 122 4.36 3.58 27.13
CA MET A 122 5.43 4.33 27.80
C MET A 122 4.84 5.30 28.83
N LYS A 123 4.38 4.75 29.95
CA LYS A 123 4.11 5.51 31.17
C LYS A 123 5.45 5.84 31.87
N ILE A 124 6.31 6.64 31.25
CA ILE A 124 7.40 7.26 32.00
C ILE A 124 6.79 8.38 32.83
N GLN A 125 6.71 8.16 34.15
CA GLN A 125 6.25 9.18 35.10
C GLN A 125 7.03 10.48 34.91
N GLY A 126 6.33 11.59 34.69
CA GLY A 126 6.93 12.92 34.52
C GLY A 126 7.30 13.31 33.08
N LYS A 127 7.13 12.44 32.07
CA LYS A 127 7.27 12.82 30.65
C LYS A 127 5.92 12.92 29.95
N ARG A 128 5.84 13.79 28.94
CA ARG A 128 4.64 14.00 28.11
C ARG A 128 4.15 12.70 27.50
N ARG A 129 2.85 12.43 27.60
CA ARG A 129 2.21 11.28 26.96
C ARG A 129 2.21 11.47 25.44
N SER A 130 2.93 10.62 24.72
CA SER A 130 2.84 10.54 23.26
C SER A 130 1.67 9.63 22.86
N ALA A 131 0.78 10.13 22.00
CA ALA A 131 -0.32 9.34 21.43
C ALA A 131 0.04 8.68 20.07
N ILE A 132 1.28 8.83 19.60
CA ILE A 132 1.70 8.51 18.21
C ILE A 132 1.67 7.02 17.91
N ARG A 133 0.71 6.51 17.14
CA ARG A 133 0.64 5.07 16.85
C ARG A 133 1.60 4.67 15.74
N PHE A 134 2.51 3.76 16.03
CA PHE A 134 3.46 3.21 15.07
C PHE A 134 2.91 1.93 14.42
N LYS A 135 3.05 1.83 13.10
CA LYS A 135 2.71 0.66 12.28
C LYS A 135 3.84 0.45 11.29
N TYR A 136 4.20 -0.81 11.06
CA TYR A 136 5.10 -1.16 9.98
C TYR A 136 4.34 -1.09 8.66
N ALA A 137 5.06 -0.71 7.61
CA ALA A 137 4.62 -0.71 6.23
C ALA A 137 5.69 -1.35 5.34
N ASP A 138 5.24 -2.20 4.42
CA ASP A 138 6.07 -2.85 3.41
C ASP A 138 5.50 -2.59 2.03
N ALA A 139 6.37 -2.28 1.06
CA ALA A 139 6.04 -2.09 -0.33
C ALA A 139 6.71 -3.20 -1.15
N LEU A 140 5.90 -4.09 -1.70
CA LEU A 140 6.33 -5.34 -2.31
C LEU A 140 5.78 -5.43 -3.74
N GLY A 141 6.61 -5.82 -4.71
CA GLY A 141 6.22 -5.91 -6.11
C GLY A 141 5.02 -6.84 -6.30
N HIS A 142 4.03 -6.37 -7.05
CA HIS A 142 2.78 -7.08 -7.24
C HIS A 142 3.03 -8.40 -8.00
N PRO A 143 2.51 -9.55 -7.55
CA PRO A 143 2.84 -10.85 -8.14
C PRO A 143 2.34 -11.02 -9.58
N ALA A 144 1.34 -10.24 -10.00
CA ALA A 144 0.76 -10.27 -11.35
C ALA A 144 1.35 -9.22 -12.31
N THR A 145 2.45 -8.54 -12.00
CA THR A 145 2.98 -7.47 -12.87
C THR A 145 3.27 -7.93 -14.29
N GLN A 146 3.75 -9.17 -14.47
CA GLN A 146 4.00 -9.76 -15.79
C GLN A 146 2.72 -10.23 -16.51
N LEU A 147 1.64 -10.47 -15.78
CA LEU A 147 0.35 -10.88 -16.35
C LEU A 147 -0.47 -9.67 -16.79
N ILE A 148 -0.37 -8.57 -16.05
CA ILE A 148 -1.13 -7.33 -16.31
C ILE A 148 -0.33 -6.39 -17.22
N GLY A 149 0.99 -6.33 -17.05
CA GLY A 149 1.89 -5.61 -17.94
C GLY A 149 1.85 -6.23 -19.33
N GLY A 150 1.64 -5.41 -20.35
CA GLY A 150 1.59 -5.88 -21.74
C GLY A 150 0.33 -6.70 -22.10
N MET A 151 -0.66 -6.81 -21.20
CA MET A 151 -1.87 -7.64 -21.42
C MET A 151 -2.63 -7.32 -22.72
N VAL A 152 -2.58 -6.07 -23.17
CA VAL A 152 -3.16 -5.64 -24.45
C VAL A 152 -2.02 -5.36 -25.43
N PRO A 153 -1.78 -6.22 -26.45
CA PRO A 153 -0.71 -6.03 -27.40
C PRO A 153 -0.78 -4.64 -28.07
N GLY A 154 0.31 -3.87 -27.96
CA GLY A 154 0.42 -2.53 -28.55
C GLY A 154 -0.33 -1.42 -27.82
N PHE A 155 -1.11 -1.73 -26.78
CA PHE A 155 -1.92 -0.75 -26.03
C PHE A 155 -1.87 -0.92 -24.50
N SER A 156 -1.00 -1.79 -23.99
CA SER A 156 -0.64 -1.91 -22.59
C SER A 156 0.88 -1.79 -22.44
N CYS A 157 1.33 -1.16 -21.36
CA CYS A 157 2.74 -0.98 -21.05
C CYS A 157 3.25 -2.19 -20.27
N ASP A 158 4.53 -2.52 -20.41
CA ASP A 158 5.19 -3.48 -19.52
C ASP A 158 5.35 -2.86 -18.13
N SER A 159 5.24 -3.70 -17.09
CA SER A 159 5.49 -3.23 -15.73
C SER A 159 7.00 -3.16 -15.47
N PRO A 160 7.52 -2.05 -14.91
CA PRO A 160 8.92 -1.92 -14.50
C PRO A 160 9.22 -2.69 -13.20
N VAL A 161 8.19 -3.20 -12.52
CA VAL A 161 8.30 -3.82 -11.21
C VAL A 161 8.46 -5.34 -11.31
N THR A 162 9.53 -5.83 -10.69
CA THR A 162 9.78 -7.26 -10.51
C THR A 162 8.79 -7.88 -9.50
N PRO A 163 8.12 -9.01 -9.85
CA PRO A 163 7.18 -9.68 -8.96
C PRO A 163 7.81 -10.07 -7.62
N ALA A 164 7.10 -9.84 -6.52
CA ALA A 164 7.51 -10.20 -5.15
C ALA A 164 8.86 -9.64 -4.68
N MET A 165 9.44 -8.64 -5.35
CA MET A 165 10.61 -7.91 -4.84
C MET A 165 10.21 -6.94 -3.73
N ALA A 166 11.00 -6.83 -2.67
CA ALA A 166 10.79 -5.80 -1.64
C ALA A 166 11.44 -4.48 -2.06
N TYR A 167 10.63 -3.44 -2.28
CA TYR A 167 11.09 -2.08 -2.60
C TYR A 167 11.23 -1.21 -1.36
N PHE A 168 10.42 -1.50 -0.33
CA PHE A 168 10.49 -0.81 0.95
C PHE A 168 10.07 -1.76 2.07
N LEU A 169 10.85 -1.79 3.16
CA LEU A 169 10.54 -2.53 4.37
C LEU A 169 10.84 -1.62 5.57
N SER A 170 9.79 -1.16 6.24
CA SER A 170 9.92 -0.28 7.42
C SER A 170 10.68 -0.93 8.60
N THR A 171 10.84 -2.25 8.58
CA THR A 171 11.62 -3.00 9.58
C THR A 171 13.12 -2.75 9.49
N LEU A 172 13.63 -2.32 8.33
CA LEU A 172 15.04 -1.97 8.09
C LEU A 172 15.41 -0.54 8.50
N ASP A 173 14.44 0.27 8.93
CA ASP A 173 14.67 1.66 9.29
C ASP A 173 13.99 2.02 10.62
N SER A 174 13.75 1.00 11.46
CA SER A 174 12.92 1.10 12.66
C SER A 174 13.39 2.18 13.64
N ILE A 175 14.70 2.39 13.76
CA ILE A 175 15.28 3.40 14.65
C ILE A 175 14.87 4.80 14.20
N VAL A 176 15.05 5.12 12.92
CA VAL A 176 14.94 6.47 12.37
C VAL A 176 13.51 7.01 12.51
N TRP A 177 12.51 6.25 12.04
CA TRP A 177 11.11 6.71 12.08
C TRP A 177 10.44 6.60 13.46
N ARG A 178 11.00 5.83 14.40
CA ARG A 178 10.49 5.74 15.79
C ARG A 178 11.06 6.79 16.72
N THR A 179 12.32 7.18 16.50
CA THR A 179 13.02 8.16 17.34
C THR A 179 12.93 9.58 16.81
N GLY A 180 12.65 9.76 15.51
CA GLY A 180 12.70 11.06 14.85
C GLY A 180 14.13 11.61 14.78
N LEU A 181 15.13 10.72 14.72
CA LEU A 181 16.54 11.10 14.72
C LEU A 181 16.90 12.09 13.60
N PRO A 182 16.50 11.90 12.33
CA PRO A 182 16.76 12.89 11.28
C PRO A 182 16.13 14.24 11.62
N GLU A 183 14.91 14.23 12.13
CA GLU A 183 14.17 15.45 12.47
C GLU A 183 14.82 16.20 13.64
N SER A 184 15.48 15.49 14.55
CA SER A 184 16.22 16.08 15.68
C SER A 184 17.48 16.85 15.26
N LEU A 185 18.00 16.56 14.06
CA LEU A 185 19.18 17.22 13.50
C LEU A 185 18.83 18.50 12.73
N TYR A 186 17.55 18.79 12.49
CA TYR A 186 17.16 20.04 11.84
C TYR A 186 17.49 21.25 12.73
N PRO A 187 18.03 22.35 12.16
CA PRO A 187 18.36 23.55 12.93
C PRO A 187 17.17 24.07 13.74
N GLU A 188 15.95 23.95 13.20
CA GLU A 188 14.73 24.39 13.86
C GLU A 188 14.36 23.56 15.09
N ALA A 189 14.86 22.33 15.21
CA ALA A 189 14.65 21.46 16.37
C ALA A 189 15.68 21.70 17.48
N GLN A 190 16.83 22.32 17.15
CA GLN A 190 17.91 22.63 18.09
C GLN A 190 17.80 24.02 18.71
N VAL A 191 17.01 24.93 18.11
CA VAL A 191 16.78 26.28 18.62
C VAL A 191 15.62 26.26 19.61
N PRO A 192 15.85 26.52 20.91
CA PRO A 192 14.78 26.56 21.91
C PRO A 192 13.69 27.56 21.53
N GLY A 193 12.42 27.18 21.72
CA GLY A 193 11.27 28.03 21.39
C GLY A 193 10.81 27.99 19.93
N LYS A 194 11.51 27.27 19.04
CA LYS A 194 11.02 26.95 17.69
C LYS A 194 10.50 25.52 17.66
N ARG A 195 9.31 25.32 17.06
CA ARG A 195 8.62 24.01 16.94
C ARG A 195 8.35 23.28 18.27
N GLU A 196 8.36 23.99 19.39
CA GLU A 196 7.86 23.52 20.68
C GLU A 196 6.33 23.34 20.59
N ILE A 197 5.85 22.10 20.47
CA ILE A 197 4.41 21.84 20.48
C ILE A 197 3.96 21.66 21.93
N GLY A 198 3.77 22.75 22.69
CA GLY A 198 3.08 22.78 23.99
C GLY A 198 3.91 22.37 25.23
N SER A 199 3.73 23.16 26.31
CA SER A 199 4.27 22.98 27.67
C SER A 199 3.66 21.80 28.42
#